data_AF-A0A7K2M073-F1
#
_entry.id   AF-A0A7K2M073-F1
#
_cell.length_a   1.000
_cell.length_b   1.000
_cell.length_c   1.000
_cell.angle_alpha   90.00
_cell.angle_beta   90.00
_cell.angle_gamma   90.00
#
_symmetry.space_group_name_H-M   'P 1'
#
loop_
_entity.id
_entity.type
_entity.pdbx_description
1 polymer ?
#
loop_
_entity_poly.entity_id
_entity_poly.type
_entity_poly.pdbx_seq_one_letter_code
_entity_poly.pdbx_strand_id
1 'polypeptide(L)'
;MRRRFAAVRGVLQGPRGPLGWVLLLVAVFALAQLGTVTGRDTPDTKNYLAYALSLRGEDKRETAAVVIDHACAGRAARARREQSVDVLKFDAPSPAARVAKKCRAELWREVDSRLRAGQTGGHTLPFLSARFMRIFEVRPGYPVFLVPFVTVLGATWGLWAAGVTVTAAGGVLVHLLLRTRRVPVHLALTGQALYYVLPCGTTAMRPMAEGLMLALTLAALWGCALALDGRRGAGIALAGGALAALFAVKHSQALFLGVGLAAAGALIAVRRWTRGRSPGGAVLGL
;
A
#
# COMPACT_ATOMS: atom_id res chain seq x y z
N MET A 1 32.79 6.54 -40.63
CA MET A 1 31.91 5.63 -39.87
C MET A 1 32.21 5.48 -38.36
N ARG A 2 33.40 5.82 -37.83
CA ARG A 2 33.74 5.61 -36.39
C ARG A 2 33.14 6.61 -35.37
N ARG A 3 32.61 7.76 -35.79
CA ARG A 3 32.08 8.79 -34.86
C ARG A 3 30.63 8.61 -34.41
N ARG A 4 29.82 7.79 -35.09
CA ARG A 4 28.41 7.54 -34.69
C ARG A 4 28.24 6.48 -33.60
N PHE A 5 29.27 5.67 -33.32
CA PHE A 5 29.23 4.67 -32.24
C PHE A 5 29.57 5.23 -30.85
N ALA A 6 30.17 6.42 -30.76
CA ALA A 6 30.46 7.06 -29.47
C ALA A 6 29.20 7.68 -28.82
N ALA A 7 28.26 8.17 -29.64
CA ALA A 7 27.02 8.77 -29.15
C ALA A 7 26.05 7.74 -28.53
N VAL A 8 26.07 6.48 -28.99
CA VAL A 8 25.24 5.39 -28.44
C VAL A 8 25.77 4.89 -27.09
N ARG A 9 27.08 5.02 -26.83
CA ARG A 9 27.68 4.65 -25.54
C ARG A 9 27.31 5.59 -24.38
N GLY A 10 26.97 6.85 -24.68
CA GLY A 10 26.51 7.82 -23.68
C GLY A 10 25.10 7.53 -23.16
N VAL A 11 24.22 6.98 -24.00
CA VAL A 11 22.83 6.62 -23.65
C VAL A 11 22.76 5.30 -22.87
N LEU A 12 23.80 4.47 -22.94
CA LEU A 12 23.93 3.19 -22.22
C LEU A 12 24.77 3.30 -20.93
N GLN A 13 25.10 4.51 -20.46
CA GLN A 13 25.56 4.66 -19.08
C GLN A 13 24.35 4.49 -18.16
N GLY A 14 24.11 3.24 -17.75
CA GLY A 14 23.08 2.92 -16.78
C GLY A 14 23.21 3.74 -15.48
N PRO A 15 22.18 3.72 -14.62
CA PRO A 15 22.15 4.51 -13.41
C PRO A 15 23.46 4.41 -12.61
N ARG A 16 24.06 5.55 -12.26
CA ARG A 16 25.31 5.58 -11.52
C ARG A 16 25.06 5.12 -10.08
N GLY A 17 25.59 3.95 -9.72
CA GLY A 17 25.54 3.39 -8.38
C GLY A 17 24.21 2.69 -8.02
N PRO A 18 24.17 2.02 -6.86
CA PRO A 18 23.03 1.19 -6.44
C PRO A 18 21.73 1.99 -6.28
N LEU A 19 21.81 3.24 -5.80
CA LEU A 19 20.65 4.11 -5.64
C LEU A 19 19.97 4.41 -6.99
N GLY A 20 20.76 4.64 -8.05
CA GLY A 20 20.23 4.89 -9.38
C GLY A 20 19.41 3.71 -9.90
N TRP A 21 19.84 2.47 -9.64
CA TRP A 21 19.11 1.27 -10.04
C TRP A 21 17.82 1.07 -9.24
N VAL A 22 17.84 1.35 -7.94
CA VAL A 22 16.62 1.34 -7.09
C VAL A 22 15.59 2.31 -7.64
N LEU A 23 16.00 3.54 -7.97
CA LEU A 23 15.12 4.57 -8.51
C LEU A 23 14.64 4.24 -9.92
N LEU A 24 15.51 3.65 -10.75
CA LEU A 24 15.11 3.19 -12.09
C LEU A 24 14.02 2.12 -11.99
N LEU A 25 14.14 1.14 -11.08
CA LEU A 25 13.09 0.13 -10.88
C LEU A 25 11.78 0.77 -10.42
N VAL A 26 11.82 1.75 -9.52
CA VAL A 26 10.64 2.52 -9.10
C VAL A 26 10.01 3.24 -10.29
N ALA A 27 10.81 3.92 -11.10
CA ALA A 27 10.33 4.67 -12.26
C ALA A 27 9.71 3.74 -13.31
N VAL A 28 10.38 2.64 -13.65
CA VAL A 28 9.87 1.62 -14.58
C VAL A 28 8.55 1.03 -14.05
N PHE A 29 8.48 0.69 -12.76
CA PHE A 29 7.25 0.23 -12.13
C PHE A 29 6.12 1.26 -12.25
N ALA A 30 6.37 2.51 -11.86
CA ALA A 30 5.37 3.57 -11.90
C ALA A 30 4.85 3.83 -13.31
N LEU A 31 5.74 3.88 -14.31
CA LEU A 31 5.38 4.01 -15.72
C LEU A 31 4.54 2.83 -16.20
N ALA A 32 4.91 1.60 -15.84
CA ALA A 32 4.13 0.41 -16.16
C ALA A 32 2.71 0.43 -15.54
N GLN A 33 2.52 1.13 -14.41
CA GLN A 33 1.19 1.28 -13.79
C GLN A 33 0.29 2.32 -14.47
N LEU A 34 0.77 3.14 -15.42
CA LEU A 34 -0.07 4.15 -16.09
C LEU A 34 -1.24 3.54 -16.89
N GLY A 35 -1.07 2.34 -17.43
CA GLY A 35 -2.16 1.61 -18.12
C GLY A 35 -3.28 1.12 -17.19
N THR A 36 -3.15 1.37 -15.89
CA THR A 36 -3.98 0.74 -14.83
C THR A 36 -4.48 1.73 -13.79
N VAL A 37 -4.65 2.99 -14.21
CA VAL A 37 -5.19 4.10 -13.40
C VAL A 37 -6.60 3.81 -12.89
N THR A 38 -7.43 3.10 -13.67
CA THR A 38 -8.82 2.76 -13.28
C THR A 38 -9.09 1.26 -13.17
N GLY A 39 -10.10 0.92 -12.36
CA GLY A 39 -10.70 -0.41 -12.26
C GLY A 39 -9.87 -1.42 -11.46
N ARG A 40 -8.97 -0.92 -10.62
CA ARG A 40 -8.35 -1.67 -9.51
C ARG A 40 -9.18 -1.66 -8.22
N ASP A 41 -10.31 -0.96 -8.25
CA ASP A 41 -11.19 -0.76 -7.12
C ASP A 41 -11.60 -2.08 -6.49
N THR A 42 -11.64 -2.05 -5.19
CA THR A 42 -12.08 -3.16 -4.33
C THR A 42 -13.36 -2.74 -3.62
N PRO A 43 -14.07 -3.68 -2.97
CA PRO A 43 -15.27 -3.35 -2.22
C PRO A 43 -15.06 -2.21 -1.20
N ASP A 44 -13.86 -2.11 -0.62
CA ASP A 44 -13.53 -1.16 0.44
C ASP A 44 -13.13 0.23 -0.08
N THR A 45 -12.74 0.35 -1.35
CA THR A 45 -12.26 1.60 -1.95
C THR A 45 -13.26 2.75 -1.78
N LYS A 46 -14.56 2.46 -1.91
CA LYS A 46 -15.62 3.46 -1.70
C LYS A 46 -15.61 4.04 -0.29
N ASN A 47 -15.36 3.21 0.72
CA ASN A 47 -15.39 3.64 2.13
C ASN A 47 -14.15 4.48 2.44
N TYR A 48 -12.97 4.06 1.96
CA TYR A 48 -11.74 4.81 2.18
C TYR A 48 -11.73 6.16 1.45
N LEU A 49 -12.21 6.20 0.21
CA LEU A 49 -12.36 7.45 -0.54
C LEU A 49 -13.39 8.38 0.12
N ALA A 50 -14.56 7.86 0.51
CA ALA A 50 -15.57 8.65 1.21
C ALA A 50 -15.04 9.25 2.52
N TYR A 51 -14.28 8.46 3.29
CA TYR A 51 -13.67 8.94 4.53
C TYR A 51 -12.63 10.03 4.23
N ALA A 52 -11.72 9.81 3.27
CA ALA A 52 -10.72 10.81 2.91
C ALA A 52 -11.33 12.15 2.47
N LEU A 53 -12.44 12.11 1.72
CA LEU A 53 -13.19 13.29 1.32
C LEU A 53 -13.90 13.96 2.53
N SER A 54 -14.54 13.16 3.38
CA SER A 54 -15.12 13.69 4.63
C SER A 54 -14.08 14.37 5.53
N LEU A 55 -12.83 13.91 5.56
CA LEU A 55 -11.73 14.55 6.30
C LEU A 55 -11.30 15.90 5.71
N ARG A 56 -11.57 16.16 4.42
CA ARG A 56 -11.38 17.47 3.78
C ARG A 56 -12.53 18.43 4.07
N GLY A 57 -13.64 17.94 4.62
CA GLY A 57 -14.82 18.73 4.95
C GLY A 57 -15.93 18.70 3.89
N GLU A 58 -15.84 17.85 2.86
CA GLU A 58 -16.89 17.72 1.86
C GLU A 58 -18.21 17.22 2.47
N ASP A 59 -19.34 17.71 1.95
CA ASP A 59 -20.66 17.25 2.38
C ASP A 59 -20.96 15.83 1.86
N LYS A 60 -21.99 15.18 2.43
CA LYS A 60 -22.33 13.78 2.09
C LYS A 60 -22.76 13.60 0.64
N ARG A 61 -23.47 14.56 0.06
CA ARG A 61 -23.98 14.48 -1.32
C ARG A 61 -22.85 14.75 -2.31
N GLU A 62 -21.99 15.72 -2.04
CA GLU A 62 -20.77 15.96 -2.82
C GLU A 62 -19.84 14.74 -2.79
N THR A 63 -19.57 14.21 -1.59
CA THR A 63 -18.79 12.98 -1.39
C THR A 63 -19.40 11.82 -2.18
N ALA A 64 -20.73 11.66 -2.16
CA ALA A 64 -21.43 10.62 -2.90
C ALA A 64 -21.25 10.76 -4.42
N ALA A 65 -21.34 11.97 -4.96
CA ALA A 65 -21.13 12.20 -6.39
C ALA A 65 -19.73 11.72 -6.82
N VAL A 66 -18.69 12.15 -6.12
CA VAL A 66 -17.30 11.78 -6.43
C VAL A 66 -17.07 10.26 -6.31
N VAL A 67 -17.52 9.66 -5.20
CA VAL A 67 -17.30 8.23 -4.94
C VAL A 67 -18.08 7.35 -5.92
N ILE A 68 -19.33 7.71 -6.25
CA ILE A 68 -20.17 6.97 -7.21
C ILE A 68 -19.55 7.06 -8.60
N ASP A 69 -19.14 8.25 -9.04
CA ASP A 69 -18.52 8.42 -10.35
C ASP A 69 -17.22 7.64 -10.48
N HIS A 70 -16.35 7.70 -9.47
CA HIS A 70 -15.13 6.92 -9.44
C HIS A 70 -15.41 5.40 -9.51
N ALA A 71 -16.31 4.90 -8.66
CA ALA A 71 -16.64 3.47 -8.62
C ALA A 71 -17.28 2.98 -9.93
N CYS A 72 -18.15 3.79 -10.55
CA CYS A 72 -18.81 3.43 -11.80
C CYS A 72 -17.89 3.52 -13.01
N ALA A 73 -16.97 4.49 -13.05
CA ALA A 73 -15.88 4.52 -14.03
C ALA A 73 -14.99 3.27 -13.92
N GLY A 74 -14.68 2.85 -12.70
CA GLY A 74 -13.97 1.61 -12.40
C GLY A 74 -14.66 0.35 -12.93
N ARG A 75 -15.96 0.19 -12.65
CA ARG A 75 -16.78 -0.91 -13.18
C ARG A 75 -16.84 -0.90 -14.71
N ALA A 76 -17.01 0.27 -15.31
CA ALA A 76 -17.05 0.42 -16.77
C ALA A 76 -15.70 0.03 -17.42
N ALA A 77 -14.58 0.46 -16.84
CA ALA A 77 -13.25 0.09 -17.31
C ALA A 77 -12.99 -1.41 -17.18
N ARG A 78 -13.42 -2.03 -16.07
CA ARG A 78 -13.34 -3.49 -15.90
C ARG A 78 -14.17 -4.24 -16.94
N ALA A 79 -15.42 -3.83 -17.15
CA ALA A 79 -16.29 -4.45 -18.15
C ALA A 79 -15.73 -4.34 -19.58
N ARG A 80 -15.08 -3.22 -19.92
CA ARG A 80 -14.40 -3.07 -21.20
C ARG A 80 -13.18 -3.99 -21.33
N ARG A 81 -12.39 -4.14 -20.27
CA ARG A 81 -11.24 -5.06 -20.26
C ARG A 81 -11.67 -6.52 -20.36
N GLU A 82 -12.70 -6.91 -19.61
CA GLU A 82 -13.29 -8.26 -19.68
C GLU A 82 -13.79 -8.54 -21.09
N GLN A 83 -14.49 -7.60 -21.74
CA GLN A 83 -14.90 -7.74 -23.13
C GLN A 83 -13.70 -7.89 -24.08
N SER A 84 -12.61 -7.14 -23.89
CA SER A 84 -11.46 -7.15 -24.81
C SER A 84 -10.71 -8.48 -24.85
N VAL A 85 -10.92 -9.35 -23.85
CA VAL A 85 -10.35 -10.70 -23.79
C VAL A 85 -11.42 -11.80 -23.95
N ASP A 86 -12.69 -11.42 -24.13
CA ASP A 86 -13.78 -12.34 -24.41
C ASP A 86 -13.78 -12.67 -25.91
N VAL A 87 -13.31 -13.88 -26.24
CA VAL A 87 -13.18 -14.39 -27.62
C VAL A 87 -14.52 -14.33 -28.38
N LEU A 88 -15.66 -14.36 -27.69
CA LEU A 88 -16.99 -14.33 -28.30
C LEU A 88 -17.56 -12.92 -28.48
N LYS A 89 -16.98 -11.90 -27.82
CA LYS A 89 -17.59 -10.55 -27.74
C LYS A 89 -16.60 -9.40 -27.92
N PHE A 90 -15.36 -9.68 -28.31
CA PHE A 90 -14.31 -8.67 -28.43
C PHE A 90 -14.62 -7.61 -29.50
N ASP A 91 -15.39 -7.97 -30.52
CA ASP A 91 -15.84 -7.14 -31.65
C ASP A 91 -17.15 -6.37 -31.37
N ALA A 92 -17.92 -6.79 -30.37
CA ALA A 92 -19.18 -6.16 -30.02
C ALA A 92 -19.00 -4.71 -29.50
N PRO A 93 -20.05 -3.85 -29.57
CA PRO A 93 -20.00 -2.51 -29.00
C PRO A 93 -19.62 -2.50 -27.51
N SER A 94 -18.83 -1.49 -27.11
CA SER A 94 -18.34 -1.38 -25.72
C SER A 94 -19.48 -1.34 -24.70
N PRO A 95 -19.48 -2.19 -23.66
CA PRO A 95 -20.50 -2.18 -22.61
C PRO A 95 -20.31 -1.04 -21.61
N ALA A 96 -19.21 -0.29 -21.68
CA ALA A 96 -18.77 0.65 -20.65
C ALA A 96 -19.84 1.70 -20.30
N ALA A 97 -20.46 2.34 -21.30
CA ALA A 97 -21.47 3.36 -21.06
C ALA A 97 -22.73 2.80 -20.38
N ARG A 98 -23.20 1.63 -20.83
CA ARG A 98 -24.35 0.93 -20.23
C ARG A 98 -24.07 0.52 -18.78
N VAL A 99 -22.87 -0.02 -18.52
CA VAL A 99 -22.44 -0.43 -17.17
C VAL A 99 -22.33 0.78 -16.24
N ALA A 100 -21.73 1.88 -16.71
CA ALA A 100 -21.63 3.12 -15.93
C ALA A 100 -23.01 3.69 -15.58
N LYS A 101 -23.92 3.77 -16.56
CA LYS A 101 -25.28 4.28 -16.35
C LYS A 101 -26.06 3.44 -15.33
N LYS A 102 -26.03 2.11 -15.48
CA LYS A 102 -26.69 1.19 -14.54
C LYS A 102 -26.10 1.31 -13.13
N CYS A 103 -24.78 1.32 -13.01
CA CYS A 103 -24.09 1.50 -11.74
C CYS A 103 -24.48 2.79 -11.02
N ARG A 104 -24.51 3.92 -11.74
CA ARG A 104 -24.91 5.22 -11.15
C ARG A 104 -26.33 5.18 -10.64
N ALA A 105 -27.28 4.66 -11.44
CA ALA A 105 -28.67 4.57 -11.05
C ALA A 105 -28.88 3.70 -9.80
N GLU A 106 -28.15 2.58 -9.69
CA GLU A 106 -28.20 1.71 -8.51
C GLU A 106 -27.63 2.38 -7.26
N LEU A 107 -26.42 2.94 -7.34
CA LEU A 107 -25.74 3.53 -6.18
C LEU A 107 -26.41 4.82 -5.70
N TRP A 108 -26.90 5.67 -6.62
CA TRP A 108 -27.64 6.87 -6.23
C TRP A 108 -28.96 6.52 -5.55
N ARG A 109 -29.69 5.53 -6.05
CA ARG A 109 -30.94 5.07 -5.42
C ARG A 109 -30.69 4.60 -3.99
N GLU A 110 -29.62 3.84 -3.77
CA GLU A 110 -29.23 3.36 -2.43
C GLU A 110 -28.84 4.52 -1.50
N VAL A 111 -27.96 5.42 -1.95
CA VAL A 111 -27.47 6.54 -1.13
C VAL A 111 -28.58 7.54 -0.85
N ASP A 112 -29.36 7.98 -1.85
CA ASP A 112 -30.45 8.93 -1.66
C ASP A 112 -31.55 8.38 -0.74
N SER A 113 -31.85 7.07 -0.82
CA SER A 113 -32.80 6.44 0.09
C SER A 113 -32.32 6.53 1.54
N ARG A 114 -31.04 6.22 1.81
CA ARG A 114 -30.49 6.22 3.17
C ARG A 114 -30.22 7.62 3.72
N LEU A 115 -29.81 8.57 2.89
CA LEU A 115 -29.66 9.97 3.28
C LEU A 115 -31.03 10.59 3.65
N ARG A 116 -32.08 10.30 2.86
CA ARG A 116 -33.46 10.72 3.21
C ARG A 116 -33.98 10.08 4.49
N ALA A 117 -33.53 8.87 4.82
CA ALA A 117 -33.80 8.21 6.08
C ALA A 117 -32.96 8.75 7.27
N GLY A 118 -32.24 9.87 7.09
CA GLY A 118 -31.46 10.52 8.15
C GLY A 118 -30.09 9.92 8.44
N GLN A 119 -29.58 9.01 7.59
CA GLN A 119 -28.26 8.38 7.80
C GLN A 119 -27.11 9.27 7.32
N THR A 120 -26.90 10.40 8.01
CA THR A 120 -25.88 11.40 7.66
C THR A 120 -24.64 11.39 8.56
N GLY A 121 -24.66 10.63 9.66
CA GLY A 121 -23.55 10.56 10.61
C GLY A 121 -22.31 9.85 10.09
N GLY A 122 -21.18 10.07 10.76
CA GLY A 122 -19.92 9.38 10.51
C GLY A 122 -19.11 9.94 9.33
N HIS A 123 -18.02 9.29 8.97
CA HIS A 123 -17.15 9.73 7.87
C HIS A 123 -17.41 8.99 6.56
N THR A 124 -17.90 7.75 6.62
CA THR A 124 -18.21 6.97 5.43
C THR A 124 -19.57 7.34 4.84
N LEU A 125 -19.81 6.95 3.58
CA LEU A 125 -21.14 6.97 2.99
C LEU A 125 -21.92 5.71 3.38
N PRO A 126 -23.26 5.77 3.44
CA PRO A 126 -24.09 4.66 3.87
C PRO A 126 -24.21 3.59 2.77
N PHE A 127 -23.10 3.09 2.22
CA PHE A 127 -23.07 1.94 1.32
C PHE A 127 -23.14 0.59 2.05
N LEU A 128 -22.88 0.59 3.36
CA LEU A 128 -22.83 -0.59 4.22
C LEU A 128 -23.73 -0.41 5.44
N SER A 129 -24.00 -1.49 6.17
CA SER A 129 -24.70 -1.40 7.45
C SER A 129 -23.87 -0.62 8.47
N ALA A 130 -24.54 0.00 9.46
CA ALA A 130 -23.89 0.80 10.50
C ALA A 130 -22.77 0.05 11.25
N ARG A 131 -22.95 -1.25 11.48
CA ARG A 131 -21.92 -2.11 12.09
C ARG A 131 -20.64 -2.16 11.25
N PHE A 132 -20.75 -2.31 9.95
CA PHE A 132 -19.59 -2.38 9.06
C PHE A 132 -18.91 -1.02 8.90
N MET A 133 -19.67 0.07 8.88
CA MET A 133 -19.10 1.43 8.80
C MET A 133 -18.16 1.72 9.98
N ARG A 134 -18.55 1.35 11.21
CA ARG A 134 -17.71 1.54 12.40
C ARG A 134 -16.33 0.88 12.29
N ILE A 135 -16.19 -0.22 11.55
CA ILE A 135 -14.89 -0.89 11.34
C ILE A 135 -13.92 0.01 10.58
N PHE A 136 -14.42 0.82 9.63
CA PHE A 136 -13.62 1.75 8.86
C PHE A 136 -13.34 3.04 9.64
N GLU A 137 -14.31 3.52 10.41
CA GLU A 137 -14.19 4.79 11.15
C GLU A 137 -13.12 4.75 12.24
N VAL A 138 -12.97 3.61 12.93
CA VAL A 138 -11.93 3.41 13.95
C VAL A 138 -10.52 3.22 13.37
N ARG A 139 -10.36 3.28 12.05
CA ARG A 139 -9.08 3.06 11.33
C ARG A 139 -8.77 4.24 10.40
N PRO A 140 -8.48 5.43 10.95
CA PRO A 140 -8.26 6.63 10.15
C PRO A 140 -6.95 6.61 9.37
N GLY A 141 -6.01 5.72 9.68
CA GLY A 141 -4.64 5.79 9.15
C GLY A 141 -4.54 5.76 7.63
N TYR A 142 -5.29 4.88 6.96
CA TYR A 142 -5.29 4.83 5.49
C TYR A 142 -6.06 6.01 4.86
N PRO A 143 -7.28 6.38 5.32
CA PRO A 143 -7.94 7.63 4.91
C PRO A 143 -7.05 8.88 5.03
N VAL A 144 -6.39 9.08 6.17
CA VAL A 144 -5.48 10.21 6.40
C VAL A 144 -4.31 10.18 5.42
N PHE A 145 -3.74 9.00 5.16
CA PHE A 145 -2.71 8.84 4.14
C PHE A 145 -3.20 9.22 2.73
N LEU A 146 -4.47 8.98 2.41
CA LEU A 146 -5.05 9.31 1.10
C LEU A 146 -5.33 10.80 0.90
N VAL A 147 -5.64 11.55 1.96
CA VAL A 147 -6.01 12.97 1.90
C VAL A 147 -5.10 13.79 0.96
N PRO A 148 -3.77 13.84 1.14
CA PRO A 148 -2.91 14.69 0.30
C PRO A 148 -3.00 14.31 -1.19
N PHE A 149 -3.11 13.02 -1.52
CA PHE A 149 -3.19 12.57 -2.90
C PHE A 149 -4.52 12.93 -3.55
N VAL A 150 -5.63 12.71 -2.84
CA VAL A 150 -6.97 13.02 -3.35
C VAL A 150 -7.21 14.53 -3.42
N THR A 151 -6.61 15.31 -2.51
CA THR A 151 -6.63 16.79 -2.56
C THR A 151 -5.91 17.32 -3.79
N VAL A 152 -4.71 16.84 -4.10
CA VAL A 152 -3.90 17.39 -5.19
C VAL A 152 -4.29 16.83 -6.56
N LEU A 153 -4.65 15.55 -6.64
CA LEU A 153 -4.83 14.85 -7.92
C LEU A 153 -6.29 14.42 -8.19
N GLY A 154 -7.21 14.70 -7.25
CA GLY A 154 -8.57 14.19 -7.30
C GLY A 154 -8.68 12.69 -7.00
N ALA A 155 -9.89 12.13 -7.01
CA ALA A 155 -10.15 10.76 -6.58
C ALA A 155 -9.38 9.70 -7.40
N THR A 156 -9.48 9.76 -8.72
CA THR A 156 -8.93 8.71 -9.60
C THR A 156 -7.40 8.71 -9.60
N TRP A 157 -6.77 9.85 -9.91
CA TRP A 157 -5.31 9.94 -9.95
C TRP A 157 -4.70 9.93 -8.54
N GLY A 158 -5.41 10.47 -7.54
CA GLY A 158 -4.97 10.43 -6.14
C GLY A 158 -4.90 9.00 -5.59
N LEU A 159 -5.94 8.20 -5.78
CA LEU A 159 -5.93 6.79 -5.36
C LEU A 159 -4.86 5.98 -6.11
N TRP A 160 -4.70 6.22 -7.41
CA TRP A 160 -3.63 5.59 -8.19
C TRP A 160 -2.25 5.98 -7.65
N ALA A 161 -1.98 7.28 -7.48
CA ALA A 161 -0.69 7.78 -7.01
C ALA A 161 -0.38 7.29 -5.59
N ALA A 162 -1.37 7.22 -4.71
CA ALA A 162 -1.25 6.64 -3.38
C ALA A 162 -0.83 5.16 -3.43
N GLY A 163 -1.49 4.36 -4.29
CA GLY A 163 -1.13 2.95 -4.53
C GLY A 163 0.28 2.78 -5.09
N VAL A 164 0.68 3.60 -6.08
CA VAL A 164 2.04 3.59 -6.63
C VAL A 164 3.05 3.93 -5.55
N THR A 165 2.80 4.97 -4.77
CA THR A 165 3.71 5.46 -3.72
C THR A 165 3.96 4.40 -2.67
N VAL A 166 2.89 3.78 -2.16
CA VAL A 166 2.96 2.72 -1.15
C VAL A 166 3.69 1.49 -1.69
N THR A 167 3.37 1.07 -2.91
CA THR A 167 4.01 -0.11 -3.52
C THR A 167 5.49 0.17 -3.78
N ALA A 168 5.82 1.34 -4.34
CA ALA A 168 7.20 1.78 -4.54
C ALA A 168 7.99 1.78 -3.23
N ALA A 169 7.43 2.37 -2.17
CA ALA A 169 8.02 2.39 -0.84
C ALA A 169 8.26 0.97 -0.29
N GLY A 170 7.30 0.06 -0.47
CA GLY A 170 7.45 -1.35 -0.11
C GLY A 170 8.65 -2.01 -0.79
N GLY A 171 8.82 -1.83 -2.10
CA GLY A 171 9.97 -2.38 -2.83
C GLY A 171 11.31 -1.78 -2.38
N VAL A 172 11.35 -0.47 -2.11
CA VAL A 172 12.54 0.19 -1.55
C VAL A 172 12.86 -0.35 -0.16
N LEU A 173 11.86 -0.57 0.69
CA LEU A 173 12.05 -1.16 2.02
C LEU A 173 12.57 -2.59 1.94
N VAL A 174 12.12 -3.41 0.98
CA VAL A 174 12.70 -4.74 0.71
C VAL A 174 14.19 -4.62 0.39
N HIS A 175 14.56 -3.71 -0.51
CA HIS A 175 15.96 -3.46 -0.85
C HIS A 175 16.77 -3.08 0.39
N LEU A 176 16.30 -2.11 1.17
CA LEU A 176 16.98 -1.61 2.38
C LEU A 176 17.14 -2.69 3.44
N LEU A 177 16.11 -3.51 3.65
CA LEU A 177 16.15 -4.64 4.57
C LEU A 177 17.23 -5.65 4.15
N LEU A 178 17.25 -6.06 2.88
CA LEU A 178 18.26 -6.99 2.35
C LEU A 178 19.67 -6.41 2.46
N ARG A 179 19.86 -5.13 2.13
CA ARG A 179 21.15 -4.43 2.26
C ARG A 179 21.63 -4.32 3.71
N THR A 180 20.72 -4.08 4.65
CA THR A 180 21.04 -4.07 6.09
C THR A 180 21.52 -5.44 6.58
N ARG A 181 21.09 -6.53 5.93
CA ARG A 181 21.59 -7.89 6.21
C ARG A 181 22.79 -8.30 5.35
N ARG A 182 23.47 -7.32 4.73
CA ARG A 182 24.68 -7.50 3.91
C ARG A 182 24.49 -8.38 2.68
N VAL A 183 23.25 -8.54 2.21
CA VAL A 183 22.95 -9.25 0.96
C VAL A 183 23.56 -8.46 -0.22
N PRO A 184 24.22 -9.12 -1.20
CA PRO A 184 24.77 -8.46 -2.38
C PRO A 184 23.76 -7.58 -3.11
N VAL A 185 24.23 -6.47 -3.69
CA VAL A 185 23.38 -5.44 -4.31
C VAL A 185 22.46 -6.03 -5.38
N HIS A 186 22.98 -6.92 -6.23
CA HIS A 186 22.18 -7.53 -7.29
C HIS A 186 21.01 -8.36 -6.74
N LEU A 187 21.23 -9.16 -5.70
CA LEU A 187 20.14 -9.91 -5.04
C LEU A 187 19.14 -8.98 -4.32
N ALA A 188 19.61 -7.88 -3.75
CA ALA A 188 18.73 -6.88 -3.14
C ALA A 188 17.85 -6.16 -4.19
N LEU A 189 18.41 -5.86 -5.36
CA LEU A 189 17.65 -5.32 -6.51
C LEU A 189 16.67 -6.37 -7.07
N THR A 190 17.06 -7.63 -7.14
CA THR A 190 16.16 -8.73 -7.51
C THR A 190 14.99 -8.82 -6.51
N GLY A 191 15.25 -8.70 -5.21
CA GLY A 191 14.19 -8.67 -4.19
C GLY A 191 13.19 -7.52 -4.39
N GLN A 192 13.69 -6.33 -4.72
CA GLN A 192 12.84 -5.18 -5.06
C GLN A 192 12.01 -5.43 -6.33
N ALA A 193 12.63 -5.95 -7.40
CA ALA A 193 11.93 -6.25 -8.64
C ALA A 193 10.86 -7.34 -8.44
N LEU A 194 11.18 -8.40 -7.68
CA LEU A 194 10.24 -9.46 -7.32
C LEU A 194 9.08 -8.90 -6.49
N TYR A 195 9.32 -7.99 -5.55
CA TYR A 195 8.25 -7.34 -4.81
C TYR A 195 7.23 -6.66 -5.73
N TYR A 196 7.68 -5.98 -6.80
CA TYR A 196 6.79 -5.30 -7.74
C TYR A 196 5.99 -6.24 -8.64
N VAL A 197 6.56 -7.38 -9.03
CA VAL A 197 5.94 -8.30 -10.00
C VAL A 197 5.08 -9.37 -9.30
N LEU A 198 5.43 -9.78 -8.09
CA LEU A 198 4.72 -10.81 -7.35
C LEU A 198 3.37 -10.34 -6.80
N PRO A 199 2.48 -11.28 -6.40
CA PRO A 199 1.14 -10.95 -5.90
C PRO A 199 1.11 -9.94 -4.74
N CYS A 200 2.14 -9.88 -3.91
CA CYS A 200 2.24 -8.90 -2.83
C CYS A 200 2.27 -7.45 -3.35
N GLY A 201 3.06 -7.15 -4.38
CA GLY A 201 3.09 -5.82 -5.01
C GLY A 201 1.81 -5.50 -5.75
N THR A 202 1.24 -6.47 -6.49
CA THR A 202 -0.03 -6.26 -7.19
C THR A 202 -1.18 -5.96 -6.21
N THR A 203 -1.16 -6.58 -5.03
CA THR A 203 -2.13 -6.33 -3.95
C THR A 203 -1.88 -4.99 -3.28
N ALA A 204 -0.61 -4.62 -3.05
CA ALA A 204 -0.24 -3.32 -2.47
C ALA A 204 -0.66 -2.13 -3.35
N MET A 205 -0.75 -2.35 -4.66
CA MET A 205 -1.20 -1.34 -5.63
C MET A 205 -2.71 -1.10 -5.61
N ARG A 206 -3.51 -1.97 -4.98
CA ARG A 206 -4.96 -1.80 -4.91
C ARG A 206 -5.29 -0.69 -3.88
N PRO A 207 -6.30 0.16 -4.13
CA PRO A 207 -6.69 1.24 -3.21
C PRO A 207 -7.40 0.67 -1.97
N MET A 208 -6.59 0.08 -1.08
CA MET A 208 -6.93 -0.57 0.18
C MET A 208 -5.80 -0.35 1.19
N ALA A 209 -6.12 -0.55 2.48
CA ALA A 209 -5.15 -0.46 3.56
C ALA A 209 -4.02 -1.51 3.50
N GLU A 210 -4.16 -2.60 2.73
CA GLU A 210 -3.20 -3.71 2.72
C GLU A 210 -1.81 -3.33 2.25
N GLY A 211 -1.71 -2.46 1.23
CA GLY A 211 -0.42 -1.99 0.76
C GLY A 211 0.31 -1.19 1.84
N LEU A 212 -0.39 -0.26 2.48
CA LEU A 212 0.19 0.59 3.52
C LEU A 212 0.56 -0.24 4.75
N MET A 213 -0.29 -1.18 5.12
CA MET A 213 -0.03 -2.18 6.15
C MET A 213 1.26 -2.96 5.85
N LEU A 214 1.43 -3.47 4.62
CA LEU A 214 2.63 -4.22 4.22
C LEU A 214 3.89 -3.35 4.25
N ALA A 215 3.83 -2.10 3.78
CA ALA A 215 4.95 -1.17 3.84
C ALA A 215 5.36 -0.86 5.30
N LEU A 216 4.40 -0.63 6.19
CA LEU A 216 4.66 -0.40 7.61
C LEU A 216 5.24 -1.64 8.30
N THR A 217 4.76 -2.84 7.97
CA THR A 217 5.36 -4.10 8.45
C THR A 217 6.82 -4.22 8.00
N LEU A 218 7.12 -3.95 6.73
CA LEU A 218 8.50 -3.96 6.22
C LEU A 218 9.38 -2.91 6.91
N ALA A 219 8.84 -1.72 7.18
CA ALA A 219 9.54 -0.68 7.94
C ALA A 219 9.83 -1.12 9.37
N ALA A 220 8.89 -1.79 10.05
CA ALA A 220 9.10 -2.34 11.37
C ALA A 220 10.21 -3.40 11.38
N LEU A 221 10.19 -4.33 10.42
CA LEU A 221 11.23 -5.35 10.26
C LEU A 221 12.60 -4.73 9.93
N TRP A 222 12.63 -3.67 9.13
CA TRP A 222 13.86 -2.93 8.87
C TRP A 222 14.39 -2.24 10.13
N GLY A 223 13.51 -1.66 10.96
CA GLY A 223 13.85 -1.15 12.29
C GLY A 223 14.48 -2.23 13.18
N CYS A 224 13.92 -3.43 13.22
CA CYS A 224 14.51 -4.57 13.93
C CYS A 224 15.89 -4.94 13.38
N ALA A 225 16.06 -4.98 12.05
CA ALA A 225 17.35 -5.26 11.42
C ALA A 225 18.42 -4.21 11.79
N LEU A 226 18.06 -2.93 11.82
CA LEU A 226 18.93 -1.83 12.23
C LEU A 226 19.33 -1.96 13.72
N ALA A 227 18.39 -2.31 14.60
CA ALA A 227 18.67 -2.52 16.01
C ALA A 227 19.66 -3.68 16.24
N LEU A 228 19.55 -4.75 15.44
CA LEU A 228 20.46 -5.89 15.48
C LEU A 228 21.85 -5.59 14.91
N ASP A 229 21.97 -4.65 13.97
CA ASP A 229 23.24 -4.22 13.36
C ASP A 229 23.94 -3.08 14.15
N GLY A 230 23.51 -2.85 15.40
CA GLY A 230 24.14 -1.90 16.33
C GLY A 230 23.47 -0.52 16.40
N ARG A 231 22.56 -0.18 15.47
CA ARG A 231 21.85 1.10 15.42
C ARG A 231 20.55 1.08 16.26
N ARG A 232 20.69 0.79 17.56
CA ARG A 232 19.55 0.49 18.47
C ARG A 232 18.49 1.59 18.52
N GLY A 233 18.89 2.85 18.76
CA GLY A 233 17.94 3.96 18.89
C GLY A 233 17.10 4.19 17.62
N ALA A 234 17.77 4.28 16.47
CA ALA A 234 17.10 4.42 15.17
C ALA A 234 16.20 3.21 14.84
N GLY A 235 16.68 2.00 15.15
CA GLY A 235 15.90 0.78 14.92
C GLY A 235 14.63 0.69 15.77
N ILE A 236 14.72 1.04 17.05
CA ILE A 236 13.58 1.07 17.98
C ILE A 236 12.59 2.16 17.58
N ALA A 237 13.07 3.37 17.28
CA ALA A 237 12.22 4.47 16.85
C ALA A 237 11.45 4.13 15.56
N LEU A 238 12.12 3.54 14.58
CA LEU A 238 11.49 3.12 13.33
C LEU A 238 10.47 1.99 13.56
N ALA A 239 10.82 0.97 14.34
CA ALA A 239 9.92 -0.14 14.63
C ALA A 239 8.68 0.30 15.43
N GLY A 240 8.88 1.09 16.48
CA GLY A 240 7.81 1.64 17.31
C GLY A 240 6.90 2.58 16.51
N GLY A 241 7.49 3.51 15.74
CA GLY A 241 6.73 4.42 14.88
C GLY A 241 5.94 3.69 13.80
N ALA A 242 6.53 2.67 13.17
CA ALA A 242 5.85 1.83 12.19
C ALA A 242 4.69 1.04 12.81
N LEU A 243 4.87 0.47 14.01
CA LEU A 243 3.80 -0.23 14.73
C LEU A 243 2.66 0.71 15.16
N ALA A 244 2.98 1.92 15.63
CA ALA A 244 1.98 2.93 15.98
C ALA A 244 1.16 3.38 14.76
N ALA A 245 1.84 3.67 13.65
CA ALA A 245 1.17 3.97 12.38
C ALA A 245 0.34 2.77 11.88
N LEU A 246 0.87 1.55 12.00
CA LEU A 246 0.18 0.33 11.61
C LEU A 246 -1.07 0.11 12.45
N PHE A 247 -1.05 0.48 13.73
CA PHE A 247 -2.21 0.39 14.61
C PHE A 247 -3.37 1.27 14.12
N ALA A 248 -3.07 2.50 13.69
CA ALA A 248 -4.06 3.42 13.11
C ALA A 248 -4.62 2.94 11.75
N VAL A 249 -3.85 2.15 11.00
CA VAL A 249 -4.27 1.57 9.70
C VAL A 249 -5.05 0.26 9.90
N LYS A 250 -4.51 -0.66 10.71
CA LYS A 250 -5.03 -1.99 11.03
C LYS A 250 -4.53 -2.47 12.41
N HIS A 251 -5.28 -2.14 13.45
CA HIS A 251 -4.96 -2.50 14.84
C HIS A 251 -4.67 -3.98 15.07
N SER A 252 -5.45 -4.91 14.50
CA SER A 252 -5.25 -6.35 14.75
C SER A 252 -3.90 -6.83 14.24
N GLN A 253 -3.49 -6.37 13.05
CA GLN A 253 -2.21 -6.72 12.44
C GLN A 253 -1.04 -6.11 13.21
N ALA A 254 -1.20 -4.87 13.69
CA ALA A 254 -0.21 -4.24 14.58
C ALA A 254 -0.01 -5.04 15.88
N LEU A 255 -1.10 -5.49 16.50
CA LEU A 255 -1.04 -6.28 17.74
C LEU A 255 -0.36 -7.64 17.52
N PHE A 256 -0.74 -8.39 16.48
CA PHE A 256 -0.10 -9.67 16.17
C PHE A 256 1.39 -9.52 15.87
N LEU A 257 1.75 -8.51 15.05
CA LEU A 257 3.16 -8.23 14.75
C LEU A 257 3.92 -7.81 16.01
N GLY A 258 3.34 -6.92 16.83
CA GLY A 258 3.95 -6.43 18.07
C GLY A 258 4.22 -7.56 19.06
N VAL A 259 3.25 -8.44 19.29
CA VAL A 259 3.41 -9.63 20.15
C VAL A 259 4.49 -10.56 19.59
N GLY A 260 4.49 -10.82 18.27
CA GLY A 260 5.51 -11.65 17.63
C GLY A 260 6.92 -11.07 17.78
N LEU A 261 7.09 -9.77 17.59
CA LEU A 261 8.38 -9.09 17.77
C LEU A 261 8.82 -9.07 19.23
N ALA A 262 7.90 -8.86 20.18
CA ALA A 262 8.19 -8.92 21.60
C ALA A 262 8.65 -10.32 22.03
N ALA A 263 7.96 -11.36 21.57
CA ALA A 263 8.34 -12.76 21.81
C ALA A 263 9.73 -13.08 21.23
N ALA A 264 10.00 -12.67 20.00
CA ALA A 264 11.31 -12.84 19.38
C ALA A 264 12.41 -12.10 20.16
N GLY A 265 12.13 -10.87 20.60
CA GLY A 265 13.03 -10.08 21.44
C GLY A 265 13.33 -10.75 22.77
N ALA A 266 12.31 -11.28 23.45
CA ALA A 266 12.46 -12.02 24.70
C ALA A 266 13.31 -13.28 24.52
N LEU A 267 13.07 -14.07 23.46
CA LEU A 267 13.88 -15.25 23.13
C LEU A 267 15.34 -14.89 22.87
N ILE A 268 15.61 -13.78 22.17
CA ILE A 268 16.97 -13.29 21.93
C ILE A 268 17.63 -12.86 23.26
N ALA A 269 16.91 -12.16 24.12
CA ALA A 269 17.42 -11.73 25.43
C ALA A 269 17.76 -12.93 26.32
N VAL A 270 16.86 -13.91 26.43
CA VAL A 270 17.09 -15.17 27.18
C VAL A 270 18.30 -15.92 26.62
N ARG A 271 18.40 -16.09 25.29
CA ARG A 271 19.56 -16.75 24.66
C ARG A 271 20.89 -16.03 24.90
N ARG A 272 20.88 -14.70 24.95
CA ARG A 272 22.09 -13.91 25.27
C ARG A 272 22.48 -14.05 26.74
N TRP A 273 21.49 -14.06 27.63
CA TRP A 273 21.72 -14.25 29.06
C TRP A 273 22.26 -15.65 29.39
N THR A 274 21.72 -16.70 28.75
CA THR A 274 22.22 -18.08 28.96
C THR A 274 23.61 -18.29 28.38
N ARG A 275 23.94 -17.69 27.23
CA ARG A 275 25.30 -17.74 26.65
C ARG A 275 26.31 -16.86 27.37
N GLY A 276 25.88 -15.75 27.97
CA GLY A 276 26.71 -14.92 28.85
C GLY A 276 26.94 -15.55 30.24
N ARG A 277 26.26 -16.67 30.53
CA ARG A 277 26.38 -17.46 31.75
C ARG A 277 27.17 -18.76 31.55
N SER A 278 28.16 -18.79 30.65
CA SER A 278 29.05 -19.96 30.56
C SER A 278 29.53 -20.38 31.97
N PRO A 279 29.35 -21.66 32.34
CA PRO A 279 29.52 -22.15 33.71
C PRO A 279 31.00 -22.26 34.05
N GLY A 280 31.56 -21.20 34.66
CA GLY A 280 32.93 -21.17 35.17
C GLY A 280 33.04 -20.71 36.62
N GLY A 281 31.93 -20.65 37.35
CA GLY A 281 31.86 -20.12 38.72
C GLY A 281 31.32 -21.11 39.74
N ALA A 282 31.62 -22.41 39.60
CA ALA A 282 31.30 -23.43 40.60
C ALA A 282 32.27 -24.62 40.55
N VAL A 283 33.59 -24.36 40.51
CA VAL A 283 34.61 -25.30 40.98
C VAL A 283 35.74 -24.49 41.60
N LEU A 284 35.55 -24.06 42.85
CA LEU A 284 36.61 -23.71 43.81
C LEU A 284 35.92 -23.44 45.14
N GLY A 285 35.99 -24.41 46.05
CA GLY A 285 35.58 -24.24 47.44
C GLY A 285 34.73 -25.39 48.00
N LEU A 286 35.31 -26.59 48.09
CA LEU A 286 35.40 -27.43 49.29
C LEU A 286 36.13 -28.74 48.93
#